data_AF-A0A9E2XW46-F1
#
_entry.id   AF-A0A9E2XW46-F1
#
_cell.length_a   1.000
_cell.length_b   1.000
_cell.length_c   1.000
_cell.angle_alpha   90.00
_cell.angle_beta   90.00
_cell.angle_gamma   90.00
#
_symmetry.space_group_name_H-M   'P 1'
#
loop_
_entity.id
_entity.type
_entity.pdbx_description
1 polymer ?
#
loop_
_entity_poly.entity_id
_entity_poly.type
_entity_poly.pdbx_seq_one_letter_code
_entity_poly.pdbx_strand_id
1 'polypeptide(L)'
;MLTTRLMGECPPSLRAALVRYLGGDASGEITLMHFALGLGDASLLGPLLERLAGAAPESKELADLLRLADTNIDHFAQVTALAKDGLVNIPSDDGDAVTAIREQFDRAVAVAPEASVALYSLGSADILGHATSEIVGRLAEWELLRADSSVLDIGCGIGRIECALAAEVASITGIDISPG
;
A
#
# COMPACT_ATOMS: atom_id res chain seq x y z
N MET A 1 30.54 0.91 -7.38
CA MET A 1 30.26 1.96 -8.39
C MET A 1 28.77 2.08 -8.70
N LEU A 2 28.06 0.97 -8.98
CA LEU A 2 26.60 0.99 -9.26
C LEU A 2 25.77 1.60 -8.12
N THR A 3 26.02 1.18 -6.87
CA THR A 3 25.33 1.69 -5.68
C THR A 3 25.55 3.19 -5.47
N THR A 4 26.77 3.68 -5.69
CA THR A 4 27.10 5.11 -5.53
C THR A 4 26.37 5.99 -6.55
N ARG A 5 26.26 5.51 -7.81
CA ARG A 5 25.53 6.21 -8.87
C ARG A 5 24.03 6.22 -8.59
N LEU A 6 23.44 5.07 -8.24
CA LEU A 6 22.02 4.96 -7.88
C LEU A 6 21.64 5.85 -6.69
N MET A 7 22.48 5.89 -5.65
CA MET A 7 22.25 6.78 -4.52
C MET A 7 22.40 8.26 -4.87
N GLY A 8 23.18 8.60 -5.91
CA GLY A 8 23.28 9.96 -6.45
C GLY A 8 22.00 10.42 -7.13
N GLU A 9 21.34 9.54 -7.88
CA GLU A 9 20.08 9.83 -8.58
C GLU A 9 18.85 9.79 -7.65
N CYS A 10 18.92 9.02 -6.57
CA CYS A 10 17.82 8.86 -5.61
C CYS A 10 17.84 9.98 -4.53
N PRO A 11 16.73 10.73 -4.37
CA PRO A 11 16.58 11.71 -3.29
C PRO A 11 16.88 11.10 -1.91
N PRO A 12 17.57 11.82 -0.99
CA PRO A 12 17.94 11.27 0.31
C PRO A 12 16.78 10.65 1.11
N SER A 13 15.59 11.25 1.04
CA SER A 13 14.37 10.76 1.71
C SER A 13 13.89 9.39 1.19
N LEU A 14 14.25 9.02 -0.04
CA LEU A 14 13.77 7.81 -0.70
C LEU A 14 14.79 6.66 -0.69
N ARG A 15 16.04 6.94 -0.34
CA ARG A 15 17.14 5.95 -0.38
C ARG A 15 16.88 4.73 0.49
N ALA A 16 16.28 4.90 1.66
CA ALA A 16 15.97 3.79 2.56
C ALA A 16 14.98 2.80 1.92
N ALA A 17 13.92 3.30 1.27
CA ALA A 17 12.97 2.46 0.55
C ALA A 17 13.63 1.75 -0.65
N LEU A 18 14.45 2.48 -1.41
CA LEU A 18 15.19 1.91 -2.54
C LEU A 18 16.16 0.80 -2.11
N VAL A 19 16.90 0.99 -1.01
CA VAL A 19 17.82 -0.02 -0.49
C VAL A 19 17.08 -1.28 -0.06
N ARG A 20 15.95 -1.15 0.63
CA ARG A 20 15.11 -2.30 1.03
C ARG A 20 14.59 -3.07 -0.19
N TYR A 21 14.13 -2.36 -1.21
CA TYR A 21 13.66 -2.98 -2.45
C TYR A 21 14.75 -3.79 -3.15
N LEU A 22 15.92 -3.18 -3.36
CA LEU A 22 17.05 -3.84 -4.00
C LEU A 22 17.64 -4.97 -3.14
N GLY A 23 17.42 -4.94 -1.83
CA GLY A 23 17.78 -6.01 -0.90
C GLY A 23 16.76 -7.16 -0.83
N GLY A 24 15.57 -7.01 -1.42
CA GLY A 24 14.47 -7.98 -1.32
C GLY A 24 13.62 -7.88 -0.04
N ASP A 25 13.83 -6.84 0.77
CA ASP A 25 13.13 -6.62 2.05
C ASP A 25 11.80 -5.86 1.90
N ALA A 26 11.46 -5.46 0.68
CA ALA A 26 10.21 -4.77 0.34
C ALA A 26 9.77 -5.14 -1.07
N SER A 27 8.45 -5.20 -1.30
CA SER A 27 7.88 -5.37 -2.63
C SER A 27 7.96 -4.07 -3.45
N GLY A 28 7.66 -4.16 -4.74
CA GLY A 28 7.61 -2.99 -5.63
C GLY A 28 6.51 -2.01 -5.20
N GLU A 29 5.35 -2.53 -4.83
CA GLU A 29 4.16 -1.78 -4.40
C GLU A 29 4.45 -0.95 -3.14
N ILE A 30 5.06 -1.57 -2.13
CA ILE A 30 5.49 -0.88 -0.90
C ILE A 30 6.52 0.20 -1.24
N THR A 31 7.47 -0.10 -2.12
CA THR A 31 8.51 0.85 -2.51
C THR A 31 7.92 2.07 -3.22
N LEU A 32 6.99 1.84 -4.15
CA LEU A 32 6.30 2.90 -4.89
C LEU A 32 5.39 3.74 -3.98
N MET A 33 4.71 3.13 -3.00
CA MET A 33 3.97 3.86 -1.96
C MET A 33 4.90 4.82 -1.19
N HIS A 34 6.05 4.34 -0.73
CA HIS A 34 7.03 5.19 -0.03
C HIS A 34 7.57 6.31 -0.93
N PHE A 35 7.76 6.04 -2.21
CA PHE A 35 8.18 7.07 -3.17
C PHE A 35 7.08 8.12 -3.38
N ALA A 36 5.83 7.71 -3.57
CA ALA A 36 4.70 8.62 -3.72
C ALA A 36 4.55 9.54 -2.49
N LEU A 37 4.62 8.98 -1.29
CA LEU A 37 4.58 9.73 -0.03
C LEU A 37 5.77 10.68 0.12
N GLY A 38 6.99 10.21 -0.17
CA GLY A 38 8.20 11.01 0.01
C GLY A 38 8.40 12.10 -1.05
N LEU A 39 7.82 11.94 -2.24
CA LEU A 39 7.80 12.96 -3.28
C LEU A 39 6.67 13.98 -3.07
N GLY A 40 5.53 13.53 -2.55
CA GLY A 40 4.33 14.37 -2.41
C GLY A 40 3.73 14.82 -3.75
N ASP A 41 4.22 14.30 -4.87
CA ASP A 41 3.74 14.60 -6.21
C ASP A 41 3.98 13.40 -7.14
N ALA A 42 2.89 12.79 -7.59
CA ALA A 42 2.91 11.62 -8.48
C ALA A 42 3.59 11.94 -9.82
N SER A 43 3.57 13.18 -10.29
CA SER A 43 4.21 13.57 -11.55
C SER A 43 5.74 13.46 -11.52
N LEU A 44 6.33 13.44 -10.32
CA LEU A 44 7.78 13.29 -10.14
C LEU A 44 8.23 11.82 -10.13
N LEU A 45 7.30 10.87 -10.01
CA LEU A 45 7.60 9.45 -9.83
C LEU A 45 8.19 8.83 -11.12
N GLY A 46 7.50 8.98 -12.25
CA GLY A 46 7.94 8.46 -13.55
C GLY A 46 9.36 8.93 -13.91
N PRO A 47 9.63 10.25 -13.96
CA PRO A 47 10.96 10.76 -14.26
C PRO A 47 12.05 10.28 -13.30
N LEU A 48 11.73 10.06 -12.02
CA LEU A 48 12.68 9.50 -11.06
C LEU A 48 13.00 8.04 -11.40
N LEU A 49 11.99 7.21 -11.65
CA LEU A 49 12.17 5.79 -11.98
C LEU A 49 12.94 5.61 -13.29
N GLU A 50 12.67 6.44 -14.30
CA GLU A 50 13.44 6.46 -15.56
C GLU A 50 14.93 6.75 -15.31
N ARG A 51 15.25 7.74 -14.47
CA ARG A 51 16.65 8.04 -14.11
C ARG A 51 17.32 6.90 -13.35
N LEU A 52 16.61 6.28 -12.41
CA LEU A 52 17.13 5.15 -11.65
C LEU A 52 17.40 3.95 -12.56
N ALA A 53 16.45 3.59 -13.43
CA ALA A 53 16.61 2.52 -14.42
C ALA A 53 17.75 2.84 -15.39
N GLY A 54 17.87 4.08 -15.87
CA GLY A 54 18.98 4.52 -16.74
C GLY A 54 20.36 4.51 -16.05
N ALA A 55 20.41 4.71 -14.74
CA ALA A 55 21.65 4.64 -13.96
C ALA A 55 22.14 3.21 -13.72
N ALA A 56 21.24 2.23 -13.80
CA ALA A 56 21.53 0.80 -13.67
C ALA A 56 20.68 -0.04 -14.64
N PRO A 57 20.96 0.02 -15.97
CA PRO A 57 20.11 -0.59 -17.00
C PRO A 57 20.05 -2.12 -16.92
N GLU A 58 21.06 -2.75 -16.29
CA GLU A 58 21.11 -4.20 -16.08
C GLU A 58 20.30 -4.66 -14.84
N SER A 59 19.75 -3.74 -14.04
CA SER A 59 18.94 -4.10 -12.88
C SER A 59 17.51 -4.44 -13.33
N LYS A 60 17.18 -5.73 -13.23
CA LYS A 60 15.82 -6.21 -13.48
C LYS A 60 14.83 -5.62 -12.48
N GLU A 61 15.23 -5.43 -11.23
CA GLU A 61 14.41 -4.87 -10.17
C GLU A 61 13.93 -3.46 -10.52
N LEU A 62 14.83 -2.60 -10.99
CA LEU A 62 14.45 -1.24 -11.39
C LEU A 62 13.59 -1.22 -12.66
N ALA A 63 13.82 -2.15 -13.59
CA ALA A 63 12.95 -2.32 -14.75
C ALA A 63 11.54 -2.81 -14.35
N ASP A 64 11.44 -3.71 -13.39
CA ASP A 64 10.16 -4.21 -12.85
C ASP A 64 9.44 -3.12 -12.07
N LEU A 65 10.14 -2.31 -11.27
CA LEU A 65 9.58 -1.19 -10.53
C LEU A 65 9.03 -0.09 -11.46
N LEU A 66 9.75 0.24 -12.53
CA LEU A 66 9.28 1.18 -13.56
C LEU A 66 8.02 0.64 -14.24
N ARG A 67 8.03 -0.63 -14.66
CA ARG A 67 6.87 -1.27 -15.30
C ARG A 67 5.64 -1.29 -14.39
N LEU A 68 5.83 -1.57 -13.10
CA LEU A 68 4.77 -1.56 -12.10
C LEU A 68 4.18 -0.14 -11.93
N ALA A 69 5.04 0.88 -11.92
CA ALA A 69 4.61 2.27 -11.87
C ALA A 69 3.80 2.66 -13.12
N ASP A 70 4.30 2.33 -14.31
CA ASP A 70 3.64 2.62 -15.59
C ASP A 70 2.26 1.96 -15.68
N THR A 71 2.14 0.71 -15.20
CA THR A 71 0.88 -0.04 -15.22
C THR A 71 -0.18 0.57 -14.31
N ASN A 72 0.22 1.30 -13.26
CA ASN A 72 -0.67 1.81 -12.23
C ASN A 72 -0.69 3.35 -12.14
N ILE A 73 -0.13 4.05 -13.13
CA ILE A 73 0.10 5.50 -13.10
C ILE A 73 -1.17 6.31 -12.79
N ASP A 74 -2.32 5.87 -13.32
CA ASP A 74 -3.61 6.53 -13.12
C ASP A 74 -4.07 6.45 -11.64
N HIS A 75 -3.73 5.36 -10.95
CA HIS A 75 -4.08 5.17 -9.54
C HIS A 75 -3.11 5.91 -8.59
N PHE A 76 -1.86 6.18 -9.00
CA PHE A 76 -0.87 6.93 -8.19
C PHE A 76 -1.28 8.36 -7.82
N ALA A 77 -2.00 9.02 -8.71
CA ALA A 77 -2.50 10.36 -8.45
C ALA A 77 -3.46 10.36 -7.25
N GLN A 78 -4.28 9.32 -7.12
CA GLN A 78 -5.23 9.14 -6.02
C GLN A 78 -4.49 8.89 -4.69
N VAL A 79 -3.49 8.02 -4.68
CA VAL A 79 -2.64 7.74 -3.50
C VAL A 79 -2.00 9.02 -2.95
N THR A 80 -1.45 9.84 -3.86
CA THR A 80 -0.79 11.10 -3.48
C THR A 80 -1.82 12.13 -2.99
N ALA A 81 -3.01 12.16 -3.58
CA ALA A 81 -4.12 13.01 -3.12
C ALA A 81 -4.58 12.60 -1.70
N LEU A 82 -4.79 11.31 -1.46
CA LEU A 82 -5.15 10.78 -0.14
C LEU A 82 -4.12 11.12 0.93
N ALA A 83 -2.83 11.02 0.61
CA ALA A 83 -1.75 11.41 1.51
C ALA A 83 -1.79 12.91 1.83
N LYS A 84 -2.06 13.76 0.83
CA LYS A 84 -2.22 15.22 1.01
C LYS A 84 -3.44 15.58 1.85
N ASP A 85 -4.54 14.84 1.67
CA ASP A 85 -5.80 15.05 2.39
C ASP A 85 -5.76 14.55 3.84
N GLY A 86 -4.58 14.11 4.29
CA GLY A 86 -4.30 13.83 5.68
C GLY A 86 -4.41 12.38 6.06
N LEU A 87 -4.65 11.43 5.13
CA LEU A 87 -4.76 9.99 5.45
C LEU A 87 -3.55 9.45 6.25
N VAL A 88 -2.40 10.11 6.13
CA VAL A 88 -1.13 9.79 6.82
C VAL A 88 -0.80 10.68 8.01
N ASN A 89 -1.66 11.65 8.34
CA ASN A 89 -1.48 12.59 9.45
C ASN A 89 -2.46 12.24 10.58
N ILE A 90 -1.94 11.75 11.71
CA ILE A 90 -2.76 11.50 12.90
C ILE A 90 -2.97 12.83 13.62
N PRO A 91 -4.22 13.24 13.92
CA PRO A 91 -4.50 14.43 14.71
C PRO A 91 -3.78 14.36 16.06
N SER A 92 -3.04 15.41 16.43
CA SER A 92 -2.21 15.46 17.65
C SER A 92 -2.88 16.11 18.85
N ASP A 93 -4.09 16.65 18.70
CA ASP A 93 -4.81 17.38 19.76
C ASP A 93 -5.74 16.46 20.57
N ASP A 94 -5.95 16.83 21.85
CA ASP A 94 -6.83 16.17 22.85
C ASP A 94 -8.34 16.19 22.49
N GLY A 95 -8.69 16.57 21.26
CA GLY A 95 -10.05 16.47 20.74
C GLY A 95 -10.46 15.01 20.47
N ASP A 96 -11.63 14.83 19.84
CA ASP A 96 -12.10 13.49 19.47
C ASP A 96 -11.33 12.96 18.24
N ALA A 97 -10.10 12.51 18.48
CA ALA A 97 -9.22 11.93 17.48
C ALA A 97 -9.86 10.74 16.74
N VAL A 98 -10.74 10.00 17.41
CA VAL A 98 -11.50 8.89 16.81
C VAL A 98 -12.45 9.44 15.73
N THR A 99 -13.20 10.49 16.03
CA THR A 99 -14.06 11.15 15.03
C THR A 99 -13.26 11.70 13.85
N ALA A 100 -12.12 12.35 14.11
CA ALA A 100 -11.29 12.88 13.03
C ALA A 100 -10.70 11.79 12.13
N ILE A 101 -10.24 10.67 12.71
CA ILE A 101 -9.75 9.50 11.96
C ILE A 101 -10.87 8.88 11.14
N ARG A 102 -12.06 8.70 11.73
CA ARG A 102 -13.25 8.20 11.01
C ARG A 102 -13.55 9.05 9.78
N GLU A 103 -13.69 10.35 9.94
CA GLU A 103 -14.02 11.25 8.83
C GLU A 103 -12.96 11.24 7.72
N GLN A 104 -11.69 11.02 8.09
CA GLN A 104 -10.59 10.87 7.14
C GLN A 104 -10.69 9.58 6.33
N PHE A 105 -11.03 8.46 6.96
CA PHE A 105 -11.28 7.21 6.25
C PHE A 105 -12.55 7.27 5.40
N ASP A 106 -13.63 7.89 5.86
CA ASP A 106 -14.86 8.08 5.08
C ASP A 106 -14.56 8.86 3.78
N ARG A 107 -13.78 9.95 3.87
CA ARG A 107 -13.34 10.69 2.69
C ARG A 107 -12.44 9.85 1.79
N ALA A 108 -11.53 9.08 2.37
CA ALA A 108 -10.58 8.28 1.59
C ALA A 108 -11.27 7.17 0.80
N VAL A 109 -12.23 6.47 1.42
CA VAL A 109 -13.03 5.41 0.78
C VAL A 109 -13.80 5.98 -0.41
N ALA A 110 -14.36 7.19 -0.31
CA ALA A 110 -15.07 7.84 -1.42
C ALA A 110 -14.18 8.16 -2.63
N VAL A 111 -12.86 8.31 -2.43
CA VAL A 111 -11.90 8.66 -3.49
C VAL A 111 -11.26 7.42 -4.11
N ALA A 112 -10.75 6.51 -3.28
CA ALA A 112 -10.10 5.27 -3.72
C ALA A 112 -10.24 4.20 -2.62
N PRO A 113 -11.29 3.35 -2.68
CA PRO A 113 -11.58 2.33 -1.66
C PRO A 113 -10.42 1.39 -1.36
N GLU A 114 -9.66 0.98 -2.39
CA GLU A 114 -8.54 0.07 -2.24
C GLU A 114 -7.37 0.74 -1.52
N ALA A 115 -7.10 2.00 -1.85
CA ALA A 115 -6.01 2.78 -1.27
C ALA A 115 -6.32 3.27 0.15
N SER A 116 -7.61 3.43 0.50
CA SER A 116 -8.01 3.80 1.85
C SER A 116 -7.72 2.70 2.86
N VAL A 117 -7.85 1.43 2.47
CA VAL A 117 -7.55 0.27 3.33
C VAL A 117 -6.07 -0.08 3.32
N ALA A 118 -5.45 -0.01 2.15
CA ALA A 118 -4.06 -0.39 1.96
C ALA A 118 -3.45 0.56 0.94
N LEU A 119 -2.75 1.60 1.41
CA LEU A 119 -2.15 2.59 0.52
C LEU A 119 -1.15 1.98 -0.49
N TYR A 120 -0.54 0.84 -0.13
CA TYR A 120 0.33 0.08 -1.02
C TYR A 120 -0.41 -0.65 -2.14
N SER A 121 -1.74 -0.77 -2.11
CA SER A 121 -2.52 -1.24 -3.27
C SER A 121 -2.36 -0.30 -4.46
N LEU A 122 -1.88 0.91 -4.20
CA LEU A 122 -1.76 2.00 -5.14
C LEU A 122 -3.11 2.43 -5.74
N GLY A 123 -4.24 1.97 -5.17
CA GLY A 123 -5.59 2.14 -5.74
C GLY A 123 -6.02 0.99 -6.67
N SER A 124 -5.20 -0.04 -6.85
CA SER A 124 -5.51 -1.20 -7.70
C SER A 124 -6.20 -2.33 -6.92
N ALA A 125 -7.39 -2.70 -7.37
CA ALA A 125 -8.15 -3.85 -6.84
C ALA A 125 -7.41 -5.17 -7.06
N ASP A 126 -6.67 -5.30 -8.17
CA ASP A 126 -5.89 -6.50 -8.48
C ASP A 126 -4.74 -6.67 -7.49
N ILE A 127 -3.97 -5.60 -7.22
CA ILE A 127 -2.89 -5.62 -6.22
C ILE A 127 -3.45 -5.99 -4.85
N LEU A 128 -4.57 -5.38 -4.47
CA LEU A 128 -5.21 -5.66 -3.18
C LEU A 128 -5.76 -7.10 -3.10
N GLY A 129 -6.30 -7.62 -4.20
CA GLY A 129 -6.75 -9.01 -4.33
C GLY A 129 -5.60 -10.01 -4.16
N HIS A 130 -4.47 -9.76 -4.82
CA HIS A 130 -3.26 -10.58 -4.67
C HIS A 130 -2.77 -10.59 -3.22
N ALA A 131 -2.64 -9.42 -2.59
CA ALA A 131 -2.26 -9.32 -1.17
C ALA A 131 -3.27 -10.03 -0.24
N THR A 132 -4.56 -10.00 -0.57
CA THR A 132 -5.60 -10.76 0.13
C THR A 132 -5.35 -12.26 0.05
N SER A 133 -5.12 -12.78 -1.16
CA SER A 133 -4.85 -14.20 -1.37
C SER A 133 -3.58 -14.66 -0.66
N GLU A 134 -2.53 -13.85 -0.63
CA GLU A 134 -1.31 -14.15 0.12
C GLU A 134 -1.56 -14.29 1.62
N ILE A 135 -2.33 -13.36 2.21
CA ILE A 135 -2.70 -13.42 3.64
C ILE A 135 -3.50 -14.69 3.92
N VAL A 136 -4.54 -14.97 3.13
CA VAL A 136 -5.36 -16.18 3.30
C VAL A 136 -4.53 -17.45 3.16
N GLY A 137 -3.63 -17.50 2.17
CA GLY A 137 -2.72 -18.62 1.97
C GLY A 137 -1.81 -18.86 3.18
N ARG A 138 -1.28 -17.80 3.79
CA ARG A 138 -0.45 -17.90 5.01
C ARG A 138 -1.26 -18.34 6.22
N LEU A 139 -2.48 -17.85 6.40
CA LEU A 139 -3.36 -18.30 7.48
C LEU A 139 -3.68 -19.80 7.36
N ALA A 140 -3.90 -20.29 6.13
CA ALA A 140 -4.10 -21.70 5.87
C ALA A 140 -2.84 -22.53 6.14
N GLU A 141 -1.66 -22.08 5.67
CA GLU A 141 -0.38 -22.73 5.91
C GLU A 141 -0.04 -22.84 7.41
N TRP A 142 -0.42 -21.85 8.20
CA TRP A 142 -0.25 -21.85 9.65
C TRP A 142 -1.35 -22.61 10.40
N GLU A 143 -2.26 -23.27 9.68
CA GLU A 143 -3.39 -24.03 10.24
C GLU A 143 -4.29 -23.19 11.16
N LEU A 144 -4.45 -21.90 10.84
CA LEU A 144 -5.25 -20.97 11.63
C LEU A 144 -6.72 -20.90 11.18
N LEU A 145 -7.05 -21.48 10.02
CA LEU A 145 -8.41 -21.53 9.48
C LEU A 145 -9.10 -22.82 9.91
N ARG A 146 -10.29 -22.70 10.51
CA ARG A 146 -11.08 -23.83 11.02
C ARG A 146 -12.56 -23.59 10.78
N ALA A 147 -13.24 -24.56 10.18
CA ALA A 147 -14.65 -24.44 9.81
C ALA A 147 -15.61 -24.25 11.01
N ASP A 148 -15.16 -24.53 12.24
CA ASP A 148 -15.92 -24.33 13.49
C ASP A 148 -15.56 -23.05 14.24
N SER A 149 -14.63 -22.24 13.72
CA SER A 149 -14.18 -21.02 14.40
C SER A 149 -15.09 -19.83 14.15
N SER A 150 -15.10 -18.92 15.12
CA SER A 150 -15.69 -17.58 14.98
C SER A 150 -14.55 -16.56 14.95
N VAL A 151 -14.52 -15.71 13.92
CA VAL A 151 -13.44 -14.75 13.67
C VAL A 151 -13.93 -13.34 13.94
N LEU A 152 -13.09 -12.54 14.61
CA LEU A 152 -13.24 -11.10 14.73
C LEU A 152 -12.13 -10.43 13.91
N ASP A 153 -12.52 -9.62 12.94
CA ASP A 153 -11.60 -8.79 12.16
C ASP A 153 -11.72 -7.32 12.61
N ILE A 154 -10.62 -6.73 13.07
CA ILE A 154 -10.58 -5.37 13.63
C ILE A 154 -9.82 -4.46 12.67
N GLY A 155 -10.49 -3.40 12.21
CA GLY A 155 -10.01 -2.55 11.12
C GLY A 155 -10.21 -3.24 9.78
N CYS A 156 -11.40 -3.80 9.56
CA CYS A 156 -11.67 -4.63 8.40
C CYS A 156 -11.77 -3.85 7.08
N GLY A 157 -11.82 -2.52 7.13
CA GLY A 157 -11.90 -1.64 5.98
C GLY A 157 -13.10 -1.97 5.11
N ILE A 158 -12.85 -2.26 3.83
CA ILE A 158 -13.89 -2.62 2.85
C ILE A 158 -14.35 -4.08 2.92
N GLY A 159 -13.94 -4.84 3.94
CA GLY A 159 -14.43 -6.21 4.17
C GLY A 159 -13.73 -7.31 3.35
N ARG A 160 -12.54 -7.02 2.80
CA ARG A 160 -11.88 -7.91 1.81
C ARG A 160 -11.46 -9.26 2.40
N ILE A 161 -11.04 -9.27 3.67
CA ILE A 161 -10.56 -10.49 4.33
C ILE A 161 -11.76 -11.36 4.69
N GLU A 162 -12.84 -10.78 5.15
CA GLU A 162 -14.07 -11.47 5.52
C GLU A 162 -14.71 -12.14 4.32
N CYS A 163 -14.77 -11.44 3.17
CA CYS A 163 -15.23 -12.06 1.93
C CYS A 163 -14.36 -13.27 1.53
N ALA A 164 -13.04 -13.17 1.69
CA ALA A 164 -12.12 -14.23 1.31
C ALA A 164 -12.12 -15.43 2.27
N LEU A 165 -12.44 -15.21 3.55
CA LEU A 165 -12.49 -16.24 4.59
C LEU A 165 -13.88 -16.83 4.82
N ALA A 166 -14.94 -16.27 4.22
CA ALA A 166 -16.33 -16.62 4.51
C ALA A 166 -16.65 -18.12 4.39
N ALA A 167 -15.96 -18.85 3.51
CA ALA A 167 -16.15 -20.29 3.32
C ALA A 167 -15.30 -21.16 4.25
N GLU A 168 -14.32 -20.58 4.95
CA GLU A 168 -13.28 -21.30 5.69
C GLU A 168 -13.57 -21.38 7.20
N VAL A 169 -14.54 -20.62 7.70
CA VAL A 169 -14.87 -20.48 9.13
C VAL A 169 -16.38 -20.45 9.37
N ALA A 170 -16.82 -20.68 10.61
CA ALA A 170 -18.25 -20.75 10.92
C ALA A 170 -18.94 -19.38 10.88
N SER A 171 -18.25 -18.34 11.35
CA SER A 171 -18.75 -16.96 11.31
C SER A 171 -17.61 -15.95 11.37
N ILE A 172 -17.86 -14.76 10.81
CA ILE A 172 -16.92 -13.63 10.83
C ILE A 172 -17.70 -12.38 11.21
N THR A 173 -17.15 -11.59 12.13
CA THR A 173 -17.61 -10.24 12.44
C THR A 173 -16.47 -9.27 12.14
N GLY A 174 -16.65 -8.42 11.13
CA GLY A 174 -15.77 -7.30 10.84
C GLY A 174 -16.21 -6.06 11.61
N ILE A 175 -15.26 -5.31 12.14
CA ILE A 175 -15.48 -3.97 12.70
C ILE A 175 -14.48 -2.99 12.12
N ASP A 176 -14.95 -1.80 11.77
CA ASP A 176 -14.11 -0.68 11.34
C ASP A 176 -14.59 0.62 12.00
N ILE A 177 -13.68 1.59 12.10
CA ILE A 177 -13.98 2.93 12.62
C ILE A 177 -14.81 3.74 11.62
N SER A 178 -14.63 3.46 10.32
CA SER A 178 -15.35 4.07 9.20
C SER A 178 -16.52 3.18 8.78
N PRO A 179 -17.76 3.69 8.73
CA PRO A 179 -18.88 2.96 8.14
C PRO A 179 -18.81 2.86 6.60
N GLY A 180 -17.89 3.60 5.96
CA GLY A 180 -17.82 3.76 4.50
C GLY A 180 -18.67 4.91 3.99
#